data_AF-A0A9E5AMN7-F1
#
_entry.id   AF-A0A9E5AMN7-F1
#
_cell.length_a   1.000
_cell.length_b   1.000
_cell.length_c   1.000
_cell.angle_alpha   90.00
_cell.angle_beta   90.00
_cell.angle_gamma   90.00
#
_symmetry.space_group_name_H-M   'P 1'
#
loop_
_entity.id
_entity.type
_entity.pdbx_description
1 polymer ?
#
loop_
_entity_poly.entity_id
_entity_poly.type
_entity_poly.pdbx_seq_one_letter_code
_entity_poly.pdbx_strand_id
1 'polypeptide(L)'
;MTTKAVSALVSPWWSRLRSGRTSAQDPQVPATKLTVVMAAAVLLAGQTLARYAGVFEDESWYGVHLALGWLGLAALLRIAHPRILHGLSPQSLGVLAGTAVAICGFWYLGRVDRWEQWWQPHLPTAGWARPVWGFAYFSLMALVFRLGIPTLWARKLGMNAHDLGWKRKGSELRVWPIYVGLYLVVLPLVAAASATEAFQAKYPLARALLDAQNTIDAWQFLGYQALYVLVFVSGECFWRGWIVFGLERQFGNYAIMWMLVPYVFAHFGKPLAESLGAIVAGTVLGWLALQHRSVWLGVVLHYAVAATMDGLAMAQAHVALRW
;
A
#
# COMPACT_ATOMS: atom_id res chain seq x y z
N MET A 1 2.71 -30.63 3.86
CA MET A 1 1.78 -30.40 2.73
C MET A 1 2.51 -30.73 1.44
N THR A 2 2.02 -31.69 0.66
CA THR A 2 2.67 -32.16 -0.57
C THR A 2 2.53 -31.14 -1.70
N THR A 3 3.50 -31.10 -2.63
CA THR A 3 3.49 -30.26 -3.86
C THR A 3 2.19 -30.40 -4.68
N LYS A 4 1.53 -31.56 -4.64
CA LYS A 4 0.22 -31.79 -5.26
C LYS A 4 -0.92 -30.97 -4.63
N ALA A 5 -0.92 -30.78 -3.31
CA ALA A 5 -1.95 -30.00 -2.62
C ALA A 5 -1.84 -28.50 -2.93
N VAL A 6 -0.61 -27.97 -2.99
CA VAL A 6 -0.37 -26.58 -3.42
C VAL A 6 -0.75 -26.39 -4.88
N SER A 7 -0.32 -27.29 -5.77
CA SER A 7 -0.65 -27.25 -7.19
C SER A 7 -2.16 -27.26 -7.45
N ALA A 8 -2.92 -28.10 -6.76
CA ALA A 8 -4.39 -28.16 -6.85
C ALA A 8 -5.06 -26.86 -6.36
N LEU A 9 -4.47 -26.17 -5.38
CA LEU A 9 -4.99 -24.91 -4.84
C LEU A 9 -4.76 -23.72 -5.79
N VAL A 10 -3.63 -23.69 -6.51
CA VAL A 10 -3.30 -22.60 -7.44
C VAL A 10 -3.62 -22.89 -8.91
N SER A 11 -3.98 -24.12 -9.28
CA SER A 11 -4.33 -24.47 -10.67
C SER A 11 -5.44 -23.58 -11.28
N PRO A 12 -6.50 -23.18 -10.54
CA PRO A 12 -7.51 -22.27 -11.07
C PRO A 12 -6.97 -20.84 -11.22
N TRP A 13 -5.89 -20.49 -10.52
CA TRP A 13 -5.27 -19.18 -10.62
C TRP A 13 -4.33 -19.12 -11.82
N TRP A 14 -3.64 -20.21 -12.15
CA TRP A 14 -2.82 -20.32 -13.35
C TRP A 14 -3.64 -20.23 -14.63
N SER A 15 -4.85 -20.78 -14.65
CA SER A 15 -5.75 -20.61 -15.79
C SER A 15 -6.26 -19.17 -15.90
N ARG A 16 -6.57 -18.50 -14.78
CA ARG A 16 -6.96 -17.09 -14.72
C ARG A 16 -5.85 -16.12 -15.12
N LEU A 17 -4.62 -16.37 -14.68
CA LEU A 17 -3.43 -15.64 -15.12
C LEU A 17 -3.27 -15.74 -16.63
N ARG A 18 -3.38 -16.95 -17.18
CA ARG A 18 -3.29 -17.19 -18.63
C ARG A 18 -4.44 -16.54 -19.41
N SER A 19 -5.64 -16.55 -18.87
CA SER A 19 -6.80 -15.93 -19.52
C SER A 19 -6.86 -14.41 -19.35
N GLY A 20 -6.11 -13.85 -18.41
CA GLY A 20 -6.17 -12.45 -18.03
C GLY A 20 -7.51 -12.03 -17.42
N ARG A 21 -8.33 -12.99 -16.93
CA ARG A 21 -9.68 -12.74 -16.40
C ARG A 21 -9.82 -13.14 -14.93
N THR A 22 -10.64 -12.42 -14.16
CA THR A 22 -11.11 -12.87 -12.83
C THR A 22 -12.43 -13.63 -12.97
N SER A 23 -12.78 -14.49 -12.00
CA SER A 23 -14.00 -15.32 -12.07
C SER A 23 -15.32 -14.55 -12.00
N ALA A 24 -15.26 -13.24 -11.73
CA ALA A 24 -16.43 -12.38 -11.60
C ALA A 24 -16.55 -11.36 -12.74
N GLN A 25 -15.66 -11.39 -13.74
CA GLN A 25 -15.67 -10.41 -14.83
C GLN A 25 -16.83 -10.66 -15.79
N ASP A 26 -17.62 -9.61 -15.99
CA ASP A 26 -18.54 -9.49 -17.12
C ASP A 26 -17.76 -9.76 -18.43
N PRO A 27 -18.26 -10.60 -19.36
CA PRO A 27 -17.62 -10.83 -20.65
C PRO A 27 -17.31 -9.54 -21.42
N GLN A 28 -18.01 -8.43 -21.14
CA GLN A 28 -17.74 -7.10 -21.70
C GLN A 28 -16.46 -6.44 -21.14
N VAL A 29 -15.95 -6.86 -19.98
CA VAL A 29 -14.66 -6.40 -19.46
C VAL A 29 -13.54 -7.08 -20.26
N PRO A 30 -12.62 -6.30 -20.86
CA PRO A 30 -11.57 -6.87 -21.69
C PRO A 30 -10.57 -7.67 -20.84
N ALA A 31 -10.08 -8.77 -21.41
CA ALA A 31 -9.00 -9.54 -20.81
C ALA A 31 -7.75 -8.67 -20.64
N THR A 32 -7.06 -8.87 -19.53
CA THR A 32 -5.83 -8.15 -19.20
C THR A 32 -4.70 -8.56 -20.15
N LYS A 33 -4.11 -7.59 -20.84
CA LYS A 33 -2.93 -7.77 -21.70
C LYS A 33 -1.68 -7.52 -20.86
N LEU A 34 -0.78 -8.51 -20.77
CA LEU A 34 0.47 -8.38 -20.04
C LEU A 34 1.32 -7.20 -20.54
N THR A 35 1.32 -6.94 -21.84
CA THR A 35 2.03 -5.80 -22.44
C THR A 35 1.59 -4.45 -21.87
N VAL A 36 0.29 -4.28 -21.57
CA VAL A 36 -0.24 -3.06 -20.96
C VAL A 36 0.18 -2.95 -19.49
N VAL A 37 0.16 -4.05 -18.75
CA VAL A 37 0.64 -4.11 -17.36
C VAL A 37 2.13 -3.73 -17.30
N MET A 38 2.95 -4.30 -18.19
CA MET A 38 4.38 -3.97 -18.27
C MET A 38 4.61 -2.51 -18.67
N ALA A 39 3.86 -1.99 -19.65
CA ALA A 39 3.96 -0.59 -20.04
C ALA A 39 3.58 0.37 -18.89
N ALA A 40 2.53 0.04 -18.12
CA ALA A 40 2.14 0.80 -16.94
C ALA A 40 3.21 0.74 -15.83
N ALA A 41 3.83 -0.41 -15.62
CA ALA A 41 4.94 -0.56 -14.67
C ALA A 41 6.17 0.27 -15.09
N VAL A 42 6.53 0.26 -16.38
CA VAL A 42 7.61 1.09 -16.93
C VAL A 42 7.31 2.58 -16.79
N LEU A 43 6.08 3.00 -17.08
CA LEU A 43 5.63 4.38 -16.89
C LEU A 43 5.82 4.82 -15.43
N LEU A 44 5.37 4.00 -14.46
CA LEU A 44 5.50 4.29 -13.03
C LEU A 44 6.95 4.28 -12.56
N ALA A 45 7.77 3.35 -13.05
CA ALA A 45 9.20 3.32 -12.77
C ALA A 45 9.89 4.58 -13.30
N GLY A 46 9.59 4.99 -14.54
CA GLY A 46 10.12 6.21 -15.15
C GLY A 46 9.74 7.46 -14.36
N GLN A 47 8.48 7.58 -13.94
CA GLN A 47 8.03 8.70 -13.11
C GLN A 47 8.68 8.71 -11.72
N THR A 48 8.89 7.52 -11.14
CA THR A 48 9.63 7.37 -9.87
C THR A 48 11.08 7.81 -10.05
N LEU A 49 11.78 7.33 -11.09
CA LEU A 49 13.15 7.73 -11.36
C LEU A 49 13.29 9.24 -11.61
N ALA A 50 12.37 9.84 -12.39
CA ALA A 50 12.35 11.27 -12.62
C ALA A 50 12.18 12.06 -11.32
N ARG A 51 11.30 11.60 -10.42
CA ARG A 51 11.08 12.21 -9.10
C ARG A 51 12.32 12.18 -8.22
N TYR A 52 13.08 11.08 -8.22
CA TYR A 52 14.33 10.97 -7.46
C TYR A 52 15.51 11.66 -8.17
N ALA A 53 15.33 12.08 -9.42
CA ALA A 53 16.28 12.92 -10.17
C ALA A 53 15.94 14.42 -10.11
N GLY A 54 14.99 14.84 -9.26
CA GLY A 54 14.65 16.25 -9.03
C GLY A 54 13.40 16.76 -9.74
N VAL A 55 12.74 15.95 -10.57
CA VAL A 55 11.52 16.39 -11.27
C VAL A 55 10.33 16.38 -10.33
N PHE A 56 9.72 17.56 -10.11
CA PHE A 56 8.60 17.72 -9.19
C PHE A 56 8.93 17.19 -7.79
N GLU A 57 10.14 17.50 -7.32
CA GLU A 57 10.67 16.89 -6.11
C GLU A 57 10.13 17.46 -4.79
N ASP A 58 9.40 18.55 -4.85
CA ASP A 58 8.74 19.10 -3.67
C ASP A 58 7.47 18.31 -3.35
N GLU A 59 7.16 18.20 -2.05
CA GLU A 59 5.98 17.46 -1.58
C GLU A 59 4.66 18.08 -2.05
N SER A 60 4.65 19.37 -2.41
CA SER A 60 3.51 20.08 -3.02
C SER A 60 3.07 19.47 -4.34
N TRP A 61 3.95 18.80 -5.09
CA TRP A 61 3.65 18.25 -6.42
C TRP A 61 2.97 16.88 -6.43
N TYR A 62 2.63 16.32 -5.26
CA TYR A 62 2.02 15.00 -5.17
C TYR A 62 0.77 14.85 -6.06
N GLY A 63 -0.12 15.85 -6.07
CA GLY A 63 -1.30 15.85 -6.93
C GLY A 63 -0.97 15.81 -8.43
N VAL A 64 0.12 16.45 -8.85
CA VAL A 64 0.59 16.41 -10.24
C VAL A 64 1.13 15.03 -10.60
N HIS A 65 1.89 14.39 -9.71
CA HIS A 65 2.31 13.00 -9.96
C HIS A 65 1.12 12.07 -10.17
N LEU A 66 0.13 12.15 -9.27
CA LEU A 66 -1.10 11.36 -9.36
C LEU A 66 -1.82 11.58 -10.69
N ALA A 67 -2.01 12.84 -11.08
CA ALA A 67 -2.67 13.19 -12.34
C ALA A 67 -1.90 12.65 -13.55
N LEU A 68 -0.59 12.86 -13.63
CA LEU A 68 0.25 12.37 -14.73
C LEU A 68 0.23 10.84 -14.83
N GLY A 69 0.34 10.14 -13.71
CA GLY A 69 0.32 8.68 -13.68
C GLY A 69 -1.03 8.11 -14.14
N TRP A 70 -2.14 8.70 -13.70
CA TRP A 70 -3.48 8.29 -14.13
C TRP A 70 -3.78 8.65 -15.58
N LEU A 71 -3.36 9.83 -16.05
CA LEU A 71 -3.51 10.21 -17.46
C LEU A 71 -2.70 9.29 -18.37
N GLY A 72 -1.46 8.96 -18.01
CA GLY A 72 -0.63 8.02 -18.75
C GLY A 72 -1.22 6.61 -18.77
N LEU A 73 -1.71 6.11 -17.62
CA LEU A 73 -2.41 4.83 -17.57
C LEU A 73 -3.69 4.82 -18.42
N ALA A 74 -4.49 5.89 -18.35
CA ALA A 74 -5.71 6.03 -19.14
C ALA A 74 -5.40 6.01 -20.64
N ALA A 75 -4.32 6.68 -21.08
CA ALA A 75 -3.86 6.66 -22.46
C ALA A 75 -3.45 5.25 -22.90
N LEU A 76 -2.64 4.54 -22.11
CA LEU A 76 -2.25 3.15 -22.38
C LEU A 76 -3.48 2.22 -22.50
N LEU A 77 -4.43 2.34 -21.58
CA LEU A 77 -5.66 1.56 -21.59
C LEU A 77 -6.53 1.88 -22.81
N ARG A 78 -6.64 3.16 -23.20
CA ARG A 78 -7.41 3.57 -24.38
C ARG A 78 -6.77 3.07 -25.68
N ILE A 79 -5.45 3.08 -25.79
CA ILE A 79 -4.73 2.51 -26.94
C ILE A 79 -5.00 1.01 -27.04
N ALA A 80 -4.87 0.29 -25.92
CA ALA A 80 -5.02 -1.15 -25.90
C ALA A 80 -6.47 -1.64 -26.04
N HIS A 81 -7.42 -0.83 -25.52
CA HIS A 81 -8.83 -1.13 -25.38
C HIS A 81 -9.66 0.17 -25.55
N PRO A 82 -9.99 0.58 -26.79
CA PRO A 82 -10.56 1.91 -27.09
C PRO A 82 -11.85 2.28 -26.33
N ARG A 83 -12.64 1.30 -25.92
CA ARG A 83 -13.92 1.50 -25.23
C ARG A 83 -13.85 1.31 -23.72
N ILE A 84 -12.69 0.96 -23.13
CA ILE A 84 -12.60 0.62 -21.69
C ILE A 84 -12.94 1.81 -20.77
N LEU A 85 -12.76 3.04 -21.26
CA LEU A 85 -13.10 4.27 -20.55
C LEU A 85 -14.48 4.84 -20.95
N HIS A 86 -15.20 4.19 -21.88
CA HIS A 86 -16.55 4.61 -22.24
C HIS A 86 -17.54 4.14 -21.17
N GLY A 87 -18.47 5.00 -20.77
CA GLY A 87 -19.49 4.65 -19.77
C GLY A 87 -18.89 4.35 -18.40
N LEU A 88 -17.99 5.21 -17.89
CA LEU A 88 -17.50 5.10 -16.52
C LEU A 88 -18.68 5.11 -15.54
N SER A 89 -18.77 4.04 -14.75
CA SER A 89 -19.83 3.89 -13.75
C SER A 89 -19.70 4.95 -12.65
N PRO A 90 -20.80 5.41 -12.04
CA PRO A 90 -20.74 6.31 -10.88
C PRO A 90 -19.86 5.76 -9.75
N GLN A 91 -19.86 4.44 -9.56
CA GLN A 91 -18.95 3.78 -8.62
C GLN A 91 -17.49 3.99 -8.98
N SER A 92 -17.08 3.74 -10.23
CA SER A 92 -15.67 3.88 -10.62
C SER A 92 -15.20 5.33 -10.59
N LEU A 93 -16.05 6.27 -11.01
CA LEU A 93 -15.78 7.70 -10.86
C LEU A 93 -15.66 8.10 -9.38
N GLY A 94 -16.58 7.63 -8.54
CA GLY A 94 -16.55 7.86 -7.09
C GLY A 94 -15.31 7.28 -6.43
N VAL A 95 -14.86 6.09 -6.84
CA VAL A 95 -13.63 5.46 -6.33
C VAL A 95 -12.40 6.26 -6.75
N LEU A 96 -12.28 6.69 -8.00
CA LEU A 96 -11.15 7.50 -8.47
C LEU A 96 -11.11 8.87 -7.79
N ALA A 97 -12.24 9.58 -7.76
CA ALA A 97 -12.34 10.89 -7.10
C ALA A 97 -12.08 10.77 -5.59
N GLY A 98 -12.70 9.80 -4.93
CA GLY A 98 -12.50 9.58 -3.50
C GLY A 98 -11.09 9.12 -3.16
N THR A 99 -10.43 8.36 -4.05
CA THR A 99 -9.01 8.05 -3.93
C THR A 99 -8.17 9.32 -3.95
N ALA A 100 -8.36 10.20 -4.93
CA ALA A 100 -7.60 11.44 -5.05
C ALA A 100 -7.78 12.32 -3.81
N VAL A 101 -9.02 12.53 -3.36
CA VAL A 101 -9.32 13.31 -2.14
C VAL A 101 -8.67 12.66 -0.91
N ALA A 102 -8.84 11.36 -0.73
CA ALA A 102 -8.31 10.63 0.41
C ALA A 102 -6.78 10.70 0.46
N ILE A 103 -6.11 10.37 -0.64
CA ILE A 103 -4.65 10.24 -0.65
C ILE A 103 -3.97 11.61 -0.64
N CYS A 104 -4.49 12.61 -1.35
CA CYS A 104 -3.97 13.97 -1.27
C CYS A 104 -4.24 14.57 0.11
N GLY A 105 -5.44 14.37 0.68
CA GLY A 105 -5.76 14.82 2.04
C GLY A 105 -4.81 14.20 3.06
N PHE A 106 -4.56 12.89 2.97
CA PHE A 106 -3.57 12.23 3.82
C PHE A 106 -2.15 12.75 3.60
N TRP A 107 -1.74 12.96 2.34
CA TRP A 107 -0.41 13.45 2.01
C TRP A 107 -0.15 14.84 2.56
N TYR A 108 -1.09 15.78 2.37
CA TYR A 108 -0.88 17.18 2.75
C TYR A 108 -1.21 17.48 4.20
N LEU A 109 -2.08 16.69 4.85
CA LEU A 109 -2.50 16.94 6.22
C LEU A 109 -2.00 15.88 7.19
N GLY A 110 -1.93 14.62 6.77
CA GLY A 110 -1.81 13.48 7.68
C GLY A 110 -0.40 13.04 8.05
N ARG A 111 0.64 13.72 7.57
CA ARG A 111 2.04 13.32 7.78
C ARG A 111 2.63 13.87 9.09
N VAL A 112 3.72 13.25 9.55
CA VAL A 112 4.39 13.61 10.80
C VAL A 112 4.99 15.03 10.73
N ASP A 113 5.46 15.48 9.57
CA ASP A 113 5.94 16.86 9.37
C ASP A 113 4.85 17.90 9.65
N ARG A 114 3.58 17.59 9.35
CA ARG A 114 2.43 18.44 9.67
C ARG A 114 2.12 18.43 11.16
N TRP A 115 2.31 17.30 11.83
CA TRP A 115 2.26 17.24 13.27
C TRP A 115 3.29 18.17 13.92
N GLU A 116 4.54 18.08 13.47
CA GLU A 116 5.66 18.88 13.96
C GLU A 116 5.44 20.38 13.75
N GLN A 117 4.85 20.77 12.62
CA GLN A 117 4.58 22.16 12.28
C GLN A 117 3.36 22.74 13.02
N TRP A 118 2.25 22.01 13.06
CA TRP A 118 0.96 22.58 13.48
C TRP A 118 0.59 22.30 14.94
N TRP A 119 1.07 21.21 15.52
CA TRP A 119 0.58 20.73 16.82
C TRP A 119 1.69 20.69 17.87
N GLN A 120 2.85 20.13 17.52
CA GLN A 120 3.96 19.96 18.46
C GLN A 120 4.41 21.25 19.20
N PRO A 121 4.43 22.45 18.57
CA PRO A 121 4.84 23.68 19.25
C PRO A 121 3.90 24.13 20.38
N HIS A 122 2.65 23.66 20.36
CA HIS A 122 1.60 24.07 21.30
C HIS A 122 1.40 23.05 22.43
N LEU A 123 2.19 21.97 22.46
CA LEU A 123 2.00 20.85 23.38
C LEU A 123 3.16 20.74 24.38
N PRO A 124 2.92 20.16 25.58
CA PRO A 124 3.93 20.06 26.64
C PRO A 124 5.23 19.41 26.17
N THR A 125 6.37 20.05 26.43
CA THR A 125 7.72 19.62 25.96
C THR A 125 8.24 18.35 26.62
N ALA A 126 7.64 17.93 27.73
CA ALA A 126 7.99 16.73 28.48
C ALA A 126 6.78 15.83 28.67
N GLY A 127 7.03 14.53 28.84
CA GLY A 127 6.01 13.53 29.13
C GLY A 127 6.36 12.19 28.52
N TRP A 128 6.09 11.11 29.26
CA TRP A 128 6.44 9.75 28.83
C TRP A 128 5.79 9.38 27.48
N ALA A 129 4.56 9.81 27.20
CA ALA A 129 3.89 9.48 25.93
C ALA A 129 4.28 10.40 24.76
N ARG A 130 4.97 11.52 25.01
CA ARG A 130 5.26 12.56 24.01
C ARG A 130 5.93 12.02 22.74
N PRO A 131 6.94 11.13 22.80
CA PRO A 131 7.58 10.58 21.60
C PRO A 131 6.63 9.84 20.64
N VAL A 132 5.50 9.34 21.16
CA VAL A 132 4.53 8.55 20.38
C VAL A 132 3.51 9.44 19.67
N TRP A 133 3.30 10.69 20.12
CA TRP A 133 2.19 11.53 19.64
C TRP A 133 2.22 11.83 18.14
N GLY A 134 3.39 12.13 17.58
CA GLY A 134 3.51 12.39 16.14
C GLY A 134 3.13 11.17 15.30
N PHE A 135 3.54 9.97 15.74
CA PHE A 135 3.15 8.74 15.07
C PHE A 135 1.69 8.36 15.31
N ALA A 136 1.14 8.68 16.49
CA ALA A 136 -0.29 8.53 16.77
C ALA A 136 -1.14 9.43 15.87
N TYR A 137 -0.73 10.69 15.65
CA TYR A 137 -1.35 11.59 14.68
C TYR A 137 -1.33 11.00 13.27
N PHE A 138 -0.16 10.57 12.80
CA PHE A 138 -0.02 9.91 11.49
C PHE A 138 -0.94 8.69 11.35
N SER A 139 -0.99 7.85 12.38
CA SER A 139 -1.83 6.64 12.41
C SER A 139 -3.32 6.96 12.42
N LEU A 140 -3.73 7.98 13.17
CA LEU A 140 -5.10 8.48 13.19
C LEU A 140 -5.51 9.06 11.83
N MET A 141 -4.67 9.89 11.23
CA MET A 141 -4.94 10.47 9.92
C MET A 141 -4.97 9.39 8.83
N ALA A 142 -4.13 8.36 8.95
CA ALA A 142 -4.19 7.18 8.11
C ALA A 142 -5.54 6.47 8.24
N LEU A 143 -6.04 6.24 9.46
CA LEU A 143 -7.36 5.67 9.68
C LEU A 143 -8.46 6.55 9.08
N VAL A 144 -8.43 7.87 9.27
CA VAL A 144 -9.44 8.79 8.74
C VAL A 144 -9.47 8.77 7.21
N PHE A 145 -8.32 9.02 6.57
CA PHE A 145 -8.27 9.20 5.12
C PHE A 145 -8.25 7.89 4.33
N ARG A 146 -7.65 6.82 4.87
CA ARG A 146 -7.52 5.54 4.14
C ARG A 146 -8.56 4.50 4.56
N LEU A 147 -9.22 4.65 5.71
CA LEU A 147 -10.28 3.75 6.14
C LEU A 147 -11.64 4.46 6.30
N GLY A 148 -11.75 5.47 7.15
CA GLY A 148 -13.00 6.13 7.50
C GLY A 148 -13.71 6.76 6.29
N ILE A 149 -13.09 7.75 5.66
CA ILE A 149 -13.65 8.47 4.50
C ILE A 149 -13.98 7.50 3.35
N PRO A 150 -13.06 6.63 2.88
CA PRO A 150 -13.35 5.67 1.82
C PRO A 150 -14.51 4.73 2.17
N THR A 151 -14.64 4.30 3.41
CA THR A 151 -15.73 3.40 3.84
C THR A 151 -17.08 4.10 3.85
N LEU A 152 -17.13 5.32 4.35
CA LEU A 152 -18.37 6.12 4.31
C LEU A 152 -18.78 6.40 2.86
N TRP A 153 -17.81 6.68 1.99
CA TRP A 153 -18.07 6.87 0.57
C TRP A 153 -18.50 5.58 -0.12
N ALA A 154 -17.86 4.44 0.17
CA ALA A 154 -18.23 3.12 -0.34
C ALA A 154 -19.71 2.80 -0.05
N ARG A 155 -20.17 3.08 1.17
CA ARG A 155 -21.58 2.91 1.54
C ARG A 155 -22.51 3.79 0.70
N LYS A 156 -22.13 5.03 0.42
CA LYS A 156 -22.91 5.93 -0.47
C LYS A 156 -22.95 5.43 -1.92
N LEU A 157 -21.93 4.69 -2.36
CA LEU A 157 -21.89 4.03 -3.66
C LEU A 157 -22.59 2.66 -3.66
N GLY A 158 -23.23 2.26 -2.55
CA GLY A 158 -23.92 0.97 -2.42
C GLY A 158 -23.00 -0.24 -2.18
N MET A 159 -21.71 -0.01 -1.94
CA MET A 159 -20.76 -1.08 -1.63
C MET A 159 -20.82 -1.48 -0.16
N ASN A 160 -20.68 -2.78 0.11
CA ASN A 160 -20.65 -3.34 1.45
C ASN A 160 -19.27 -3.93 1.81
N ALA A 161 -19.12 -4.41 3.04
CA ALA A 161 -17.85 -4.99 3.54
C ALA A 161 -17.38 -6.23 2.76
N HIS A 162 -18.28 -6.97 2.11
CA HIS A 162 -17.91 -8.09 1.24
C HIS A 162 -17.33 -7.60 -0.09
N ASP A 163 -17.86 -6.53 -0.66
CA ASP A 163 -17.35 -5.92 -1.90
C ASP A 163 -15.93 -5.39 -1.69
N LEU A 164 -15.67 -4.83 -0.52
CA LEU A 164 -14.36 -4.34 -0.06
C LEU A 164 -13.42 -5.47 0.43
N GLY A 165 -13.85 -6.74 0.40
CA GLY A 165 -13.04 -7.89 0.79
C GLY A 165 -12.61 -7.89 2.26
N TRP A 166 -13.43 -7.32 3.15
CA TRP A 166 -13.18 -7.29 4.58
C TRP A 166 -13.72 -8.53 5.31
N LYS A 167 -14.65 -9.26 4.70
CA LYS A 167 -15.15 -10.50 5.30
C LYS A 167 -14.11 -11.61 5.12
N ARG A 168 -13.71 -12.24 6.23
CA ARG A 168 -12.90 -13.47 6.19
C ARG A 168 -13.74 -14.57 5.54
N LYS A 169 -13.18 -15.26 4.54
CA LYS A 169 -13.90 -16.30 3.79
C LYS A 169 -13.40 -17.71 4.09
N GLY A 170 -12.33 -17.85 4.86
CA GLY A 170 -11.64 -19.11 5.10
C GLY A 170 -10.76 -19.56 3.92
N SER A 171 -10.90 -18.92 2.74
CA SER A 171 -9.98 -19.07 1.60
C SER A 171 -8.57 -18.64 1.96
N GLU A 172 -8.41 -17.72 2.91
CA GLU A 172 -7.13 -17.25 3.44
C GLU A 172 -6.30 -18.40 4.01
N LEU A 173 -6.94 -19.35 4.71
CA LEU A 173 -6.28 -20.51 5.31
C LEU A 173 -5.72 -21.50 4.26
N ARG A 174 -6.14 -21.38 3.00
CA ARG A 174 -5.61 -22.20 1.91
C ARG A 174 -4.40 -21.55 1.23
N VAL A 175 -4.28 -20.23 1.31
CA VAL A 175 -3.34 -19.45 0.50
C VAL A 175 -2.26 -18.75 1.33
N TRP A 176 -2.37 -18.77 2.67
CA TRP A 176 -1.34 -18.23 3.56
C TRP A 176 0.09 -18.79 3.31
N PRO A 177 0.33 -20.03 2.84
CA PRO A 177 1.69 -20.48 2.57
C PRO A 177 2.36 -19.68 1.46
N ILE A 178 1.58 -19.14 0.50
CA ILE A 178 2.09 -18.25 -0.55
C ILE A 178 2.60 -16.95 0.07
N TYR A 179 1.85 -16.38 1.01
CA TYR A 179 2.24 -15.15 1.71
C TYR A 179 3.49 -15.36 2.58
N VAL A 180 3.63 -16.52 3.21
CA VAL A 180 4.87 -16.89 3.92
C VAL A 180 6.04 -17.02 2.94
N GLY A 181 5.84 -17.68 1.80
CA GLY A 181 6.86 -17.74 0.74
C GLY A 181 7.27 -16.35 0.25
N LEU A 182 6.32 -15.44 0.05
CA LEU A 182 6.61 -14.04 -0.31
C LEU A 182 7.42 -13.33 0.78
N TYR A 183 7.06 -13.50 2.06
CA TYR A 183 7.85 -12.95 3.17
C TYR A 183 9.28 -13.47 3.15
N LEU A 184 9.48 -14.78 2.98
CA LEU A 184 10.81 -15.41 2.94
C LEU A 184 11.65 -14.95 1.75
N VAL A 185 11.03 -14.59 0.62
CA VAL A 185 11.73 -14.01 -0.53
C VAL A 185 12.12 -12.55 -0.27
N VAL A 186 11.23 -11.77 0.37
CA VAL A 186 11.47 -10.35 0.67
C VAL A 186 12.47 -10.17 1.81
N LEU A 187 12.47 -11.06 2.80
CA LEU A 187 13.32 -11.01 3.99
C LEU A 187 14.82 -10.80 3.68
N PRO A 188 15.49 -11.61 2.84
CA PRO A 188 16.90 -11.40 2.51
C PRO A 188 17.14 -10.08 1.76
N LEU A 189 16.19 -9.63 0.93
CA LEU A 189 16.28 -8.34 0.24
C LEU A 189 16.24 -7.18 1.23
N VAL A 190 15.34 -7.25 2.21
CA VAL A 190 15.24 -6.25 3.28
C VAL A 190 16.47 -6.29 4.20
N ALA A 191 17.00 -7.48 4.51
CA ALA A 191 18.23 -7.62 5.28
C ALA A 191 19.46 -7.06 4.57
N ALA A 192 19.57 -7.25 3.25
CA ALA A 192 20.62 -6.60 2.47
C ALA A 192 20.43 -5.08 2.41
N ALA A 193 19.19 -4.62 2.19
CA ALA A 193 18.87 -3.20 2.17
C ALA A 193 19.12 -2.51 3.53
N SER A 194 18.93 -3.21 4.64
CA SER A 194 19.11 -2.65 5.98
C SER A 194 20.55 -2.22 6.27
N ALA A 195 21.53 -2.78 5.57
CA ALA A 195 22.93 -2.38 5.69
C ALA A 195 23.27 -1.10 4.89
N THR A 196 22.33 -0.55 4.11
CA THR A 196 22.58 0.63 3.27
C THR A 196 22.34 1.94 4.01
N GLU A 197 23.11 2.98 3.67
CA GLU A 197 22.94 4.33 4.25
C GLU A 197 21.54 4.90 3.99
N ALA A 198 21.01 4.74 2.78
CA ALA A 198 19.69 5.25 2.43
C ALA A 198 18.59 4.62 3.30
N PHE A 199 18.71 3.34 3.64
CA PHE A 199 17.78 2.66 4.52
C PHE A 199 17.92 3.16 5.96
N GLN A 200 19.15 3.22 6.49
CA GLN A 200 19.43 3.72 7.84
C GLN A 200 19.06 5.20 8.02
N ALA A 201 19.11 6.01 6.96
CA ALA A 201 18.62 7.39 7.01
C ALA A 201 17.10 7.45 7.28
N LYS A 202 16.34 6.46 6.79
CA LYS A 202 14.87 6.42 6.93
C LYS A 202 14.39 5.63 8.15
N TYR A 203 15.02 4.50 8.45
CA TYR A 203 14.57 3.52 9.44
C TYR A 203 15.51 3.44 10.66
N PRO A 204 15.01 3.08 11.86
CA PRO A 204 13.63 2.69 12.14
C PRO A 204 12.67 3.88 12.11
N LEU A 205 11.41 3.65 11.76
CA LEU A 205 10.38 4.68 11.85
C LEU A 205 10.05 5.05 13.30
N ALA A 206 10.40 4.18 14.24
CA ALA A 206 10.36 4.44 15.68
C ALA A 206 11.50 5.35 16.19
N ARG A 207 12.29 6.00 15.32
CA ARG A 207 13.43 6.84 15.73
C ARG A 207 13.08 7.94 16.73
N ALA A 208 11.87 8.50 16.65
CA ALA A 208 11.41 9.52 17.60
C ALA A 208 11.34 9.02 19.05
N LEU A 209 11.33 7.70 19.27
CA LEU A 209 11.29 7.06 20.58
C LEU A 209 12.68 6.81 21.19
N LEU A 210 13.77 7.07 20.45
CA LEU A 210 15.12 6.90 20.95
C LEU A 210 15.46 7.94 22.03
N ASP A 211 16.05 7.47 23.11
CA ASP A 211 16.65 8.33 24.14
C ASP A 211 18.14 8.61 23.88
N ALA A 212 18.74 9.41 24.77
CA ALA A 212 20.15 9.79 24.67
C ALA A 212 21.13 8.62 24.85
N GLN A 213 20.65 7.46 25.32
CA GLN A 213 21.43 6.23 25.51
C GLN A 213 21.27 5.27 24.33
N ASN A 214 20.62 5.69 23.25
CA ASN A 214 20.31 4.86 22.08
C ASN A 214 19.42 3.65 22.46
N THR A 215 18.51 3.84 23.43
CA THR A 215 17.52 2.84 23.82
C THR A 215 16.10 3.33 23.55
N ILE A 216 15.15 2.38 23.48
CA ILE A 216 13.73 2.66 23.37
C ILE A 216 13.01 2.04 24.57
N ASP A 217 12.16 2.81 25.24
CA ASP A 217 11.25 2.29 26.27
C ASP A 217 10.28 1.27 25.66
N ALA A 218 10.25 0.06 26.22
CA ALA A 218 9.52 -1.06 25.65
C ALA A 218 8.01 -0.81 25.57
N TRP A 219 7.44 -0.10 26.55
CA TRP A 219 6.01 0.24 26.54
C TRP A 219 5.67 1.29 25.48
N GLN A 220 6.56 2.27 25.24
CA GLN A 220 6.41 3.19 24.11
C GLN A 220 6.50 2.44 22.78
N PHE A 221 7.46 1.51 22.65
CA PHE A 221 7.61 0.70 21.44
C PHE A 221 6.38 -0.17 21.16
N LEU A 222 5.81 -0.81 22.19
CA LEU A 222 4.58 -1.60 22.06
C LEU A 222 3.38 -0.72 21.64
N GLY A 223 3.24 0.47 22.23
CA GLY A 223 2.22 1.44 21.84
C GLY A 223 2.39 1.90 20.38
N TYR A 224 3.63 2.17 19.97
CA TYR A 224 3.99 2.47 18.59
C TYR A 224 3.63 1.33 17.63
N GLN A 225 3.98 0.08 17.96
CA GLN A 225 3.66 -1.07 17.10
C GLN A 225 2.15 -1.30 16.97
N ALA A 226 1.39 -1.10 18.05
CA ALA A 226 -0.07 -1.17 18.00
C ALA A 226 -0.67 -0.14 17.04
N LEU A 227 -0.17 1.10 17.06
CA LEU A 227 -0.53 2.13 16.10
C LEU A 227 -0.07 1.79 14.68
N TYR A 228 1.12 1.19 14.55
CA TYR A 228 1.70 0.86 13.25
C TYR A 228 0.89 -0.23 12.52
N VAL A 229 0.37 -1.23 13.25
CA VAL A 229 -0.57 -2.21 12.69
C VAL A 229 -1.80 -1.52 12.08
N LEU A 230 -2.33 -0.47 12.71
CA LEU A 230 -3.50 0.28 12.21
C LEU A 230 -3.19 1.04 10.90
N VAL A 231 -1.95 1.48 10.71
CA VAL A 231 -1.47 2.06 9.45
C VAL A 231 -1.54 1.05 8.31
N PHE A 232 -1.22 -0.23 8.57
CA PHE A 232 -1.33 -1.29 7.55
C PHE A 232 -2.75 -1.79 7.36
N VAL A 233 -3.55 -1.90 8.42
CA VAL A 233 -4.99 -2.19 8.30
C VAL A 233 -5.67 -1.15 7.41
N SER A 234 -5.50 0.14 7.71
CA SER A 234 -6.05 1.22 6.87
C SER A 234 -5.48 1.21 5.46
N GLY A 235 -4.17 0.99 5.30
CA GLY A 235 -3.52 0.92 4.00
C GLY A 235 -4.08 -0.20 3.12
N GLU A 236 -4.11 -1.44 3.58
CA GLU A 236 -4.58 -2.57 2.78
C GLU A 236 -6.07 -2.49 2.46
N CYS A 237 -6.88 -2.03 3.41
CA CYS A 237 -8.29 -1.74 3.17
C CYS A 237 -8.47 -0.65 2.11
N PHE A 238 -7.58 0.34 2.04
CA PHE A 238 -7.61 1.37 1.00
C PHE A 238 -7.16 0.84 -0.35
N TRP A 239 -5.95 0.29 -0.42
CA TRP A 239 -5.34 -0.13 -1.68
C TRP A 239 -6.14 -1.28 -2.32
N ARG A 240 -6.37 -2.37 -1.59
CA ARG A 240 -7.03 -3.56 -2.15
C ARG A 240 -8.54 -3.46 -1.99
N GLY A 241 -9.00 -3.05 -0.81
CA GLY A 241 -10.42 -2.96 -0.52
C GLY A 241 -11.14 -1.87 -1.32
N TRP A 242 -10.74 -0.62 -1.16
CA TRP A 242 -11.38 0.52 -1.81
C TRP A 242 -11.04 0.62 -3.30
N ILE A 243 -9.75 0.66 -3.67
CA ILE A 243 -9.37 0.92 -5.06
C ILE A 243 -9.51 -0.33 -5.92
N VAL A 244 -8.80 -1.42 -5.60
CA VAL A 244 -8.79 -2.61 -6.45
C VAL A 244 -10.17 -3.23 -6.57
N PHE A 245 -10.85 -3.54 -5.46
CA PHE A 245 -12.18 -4.15 -5.54
C PHE A 245 -13.27 -3.16 -5.97
N GLY A 246 -13.13 -1.87 -5.65
CA GLY A 246 -14.05 -0.84 -6.12
C GLY A 246 -14.00 -0.62 -7.63
N LEU A 247 -12.85 -0.87 -8.27
CA LEU A 247 -12.66 -0.72 -9.72
C LEU A 247 -12.72 -2.05 -10.49
N GLU A 248 -12.64 -3.20 -9.82
CA GLU A 248 -12.60 -4.53 -10.46
C GLU A 248 -13.75 -4.74 -11.44
N ARG A 249 -14.96 -4.32 -11.08
CA ARG A 249 -16.15 -4.54 -11.93
C ARG A 249 -16.03 -3.88 -13.30
N GLN A 250 -15.39 -2.71 -13.39
CA GLN A 250 -15.22 -1.98 -14.64
C GLN A 250 -13.91 -2.33 -15.36
N PHE A 251 -12.83 -2.52 -14.61
CA PHE A 251 -11.48 -2.62 -15.17
C PHE A 251 -10.88 -4.02 -15.09
N GLY A 252 -11.53 -4.97 -14.42
CA GLY A 252 -10.97 -6.30 -14.17
C GLY A 252 -9.65 -6.21 -13.43
N ASN A 253 -8.62 -6.96 -13.88
CA ASN A 253 -7.30 -6.88 -13.23
C ASN A 253 -6.59 -5.53 -13.48
N TYR A 254 -7.03 -4.71 -14.45
CA TYR A 254 -6.46 -3.36 -14.61
C TYR A 254 -6.78 -2.43 -13.44
N ALA A 255 -7.74 -2.79 -12.58
CA ALA A 255 -7.96 -2.11 -11.31
C ALA A 255 -6.68 -2.05 -10.44
N ILE A 256 -5.80 -3.05 -10.55
CA ILE A 256 -4.49 -3.06 -9.89
C ILE A 256 -3.63 -1.90 -10.40
N MET A 257 -3.62 -1.62 -11.71
CA MET A 257 -2.80 -0.55 -12.28
C MET A 257 -3.29 0.83 -11.82
N TRP A 258 -4.60 1.02 -11.71
CA TRP A 258 -5.19 2.24 -11.15
C TRP A 258 -4.77 2.47 -9.69
N MET A 259 -4.70 1.39 -8.91
CA MET A 259 -4.21 1.41 -7.52
C MET A 259 -2.70 1.66 -7.44
N LEU A 260 -1.90 1.06 -8.34
CA LEU A 260 -0.45 1.19 -8.32
C LEU A 260 0.02 2.63 -8.40
N VAL A 261 -0.69 3.49 -9.16
CA VAL A 261 -0.31 4.90 -9.32
C VAL A 261 -0.20 5.61 -7.95
N PRO A 262 -1.27 5.79 -7.16
CA PRO A 262 -1.15 6.40 -5.83
C PRO A 262 -0.39 5.51 -4.83
N TYR A 263 -0.39 4.19 -4.99
CA TYR A 263 0.32 3.29 -4.08
C TYR A 263 1.84 3.49 -4.14
N VAL A 264 2.42 3.55 -5.33
CA VAL A 264 3.86 3.78 -5.53
C VAL A 264 4.24 5.17 -5.03
N PHE A 265 3.41 6.18 -5.30
CA PHE A 265 3.72 7.56 -4.90
C PHE A 265 3.63 7.75 -3.39
N ALA A 266 2.81 6.97 -2.68
CA ALA A 266 2.81 6.93 -1.23
C ALA A 266 4.15 6.41 -0.62
N HIS A 267 5.07 5.90 -1.45
CA HIS A 267 6.44 5.52 -1.06
C HIS A 267 7.49 6.59 -1.39
N PHE A 268 7.10 7.71 -2.00
CA PHE A 268 8.04 8.82 -2.21
C PHE A 268 8.61 9.33 -0.88
N GLY A 269 9.91 9.63 -0.87
CA GLY A 269 10.65 9.99 0.35
C GLY A 269 11.12 8.78 1.18
N LYS A 270 11.00 7.57 0.63
CA LYS A 270 11.65 6.34 1.13
C LYS A 270 12.87 6.02 0.24
N PRO A 271 13.67 4.98 0.53
CA PRO A 271 14.73 4.57 -0.40
C PRO A 271 14.17 4.25 -1.80
N LEU A 272 14.89 4.65 -2.85
CA LEU A 272 14.46 4.45 -4.25
C LEU A 272 14.10 2.99 -4.54
N ALA A 273 14.91 2.05 -4.04
CA ALA A 273 14.68 0.62 -4.19
C ALA A 273 13.33 0.17 -3.60
N GLU A 274 12.89 0.77 -2.49
CA GLU A 274 11.58 0.48 -1.90
C GLU A 274 10.44 1.04 -2.75
N SER A 275 10.59 2.26 -3.29
CA SER A 275 9.59 2.85 -4.19
C SER A 275 9.41 2.05 -5.48
N LEU A 276 10.51 1.60 -6.09
CA LEU A 276 10.47 0.73 -7.26
C LEU A 276 9.93 -0.67 -6.91
N GLY A 277 10.34 -1.23 -5.78
CA GLY A 277 9.84 -2.51 -5.27
C GLY A 277 8.33 -2.50 -5.01
N ALA A 278 7.76 -1.35 -4.64
CA ALA A 278 6.32 -1.18 -4.46
C ALA A 278 5.52 -1.46 -5.75
N ILE A 279 6.09 -1.26 -6.95
CA ILE A 279 5.41 -1.63 -8.21
C ILE A 279 5.17 -3.14 -8.24
N VAL A 280 6.19 -3.94 -7.91
CA VAL A 280 6.11 -5.40 -7.90
C VAL A 280 5.24 -5.89 -6.76
N ALA A 281 5.49 -5.44 -5.53
CA ALA A 281 4.74 -5.84 -4.34
C ALA A 281 3.25 -5.47 -4.45
N GLY A 282 2.96 -4.26 -4.94
CA GLY A 282 1.61 -3.78 -5.21
C GLY A 282 0.87 -4.67 -6.20
N THR A 283 1.54 -5.03 -7.30
CA THR A 283 0.97 -5.90 -8.35
C THR A 283 0.66 -7.28 -7.82
N VAL A 284 1.64 -7.95 -7.19
CA VAL A 284 1.50 -9.32 -6.69
C VAL A 284 0.40 -9.41 -5.63
N LEU A 285 0.41 -8.51 -4.64
CA LEU A 285 -0.58 -8.54 -3.57
C LEU A 285 -1.96 -8.10 -4.03
N GLY A 286 -2.05 -7.16 -4.97
CA GLY A 286 -3.32 -6.81 -5.63
C GLY A 286 -3.93 -7.99 -6.38
N TRP A 287 -3.10 -8.72 -7.14
CA TRP A 287 -3.55 -9.90 -7.86
C TRP A 287 -4.00 -11.03 -6.92
N LEU A 288 -3.23 -11.33 -5.87
CA LEU A 288 -3.60 -12.32 -4.87
C LEU A 288 -4.91 -11.96 -4.17
N ALA A 289 -5.09 -10.68 -3.80
CA ALA A 289 -6.32 -10.20 -3.18
C ALA A 289 -7.55 -10.44 -4.09
N LEU A 290 -7.42 -10.23 -5.41
CA LEU A 290 -8.48 -10.57 -6.38
C LEU A 290 -8.78 -12.08 -6.41
N GLN A 291 -7.77 -12.93 -6.23
CA GLN A 291 -7.96 -14.38 -6.31
C GLN A 291 -8.72 -14.96 -5.11
N HIS A 292 -8.37 -14.56 -3.89
CA HIS A 292 -8.98 -15.11 -2.67
C HIS A 292 -10.03 -14.19 -2.03
N ARG A 293 -10.19 -12.96 -2.56
CA ARG A 293 -11.23 -11.97 -2.22
C ARG A 293 -11.14 -11.45 -0.78
N SER A 294 -9.93 -11.21 -0.28
CA SER A 294 -9.67 -10.73 1.08
C SER A 294 -8.45 -9.81 1.16
N VAL A 295 -8.47 -8.85 2.08
CA VAL A 295 -7.36 -7.91 2.33
C VAL A 295 -6.42 -8.37 3.45
N TRP A 296 -6.86 -9.28 4.32
CA TRP A 296 -6.21 -9.52 5.61
C TRP A 296 -4.84 -10.18 5.53
N LEU A 297 -4.62 -11.08 4.57
CA LEU A 297 -3.28 -11.64 4.36
C LEU A 297 -2.30 -10.57 3.85
N GLY A 298 -2.80 -9.58 3.10
CA GLY A 298 -2.03 -8.38 2.76
C GLY A 298 -1.63 -7.61 4.02
N VAL A 299 -2.56 -7.42 4.97
CA VAL A 299 -2.28 -6.72 6.25
C VAL A 299 -1.16 -7.40 7.01
N VAL A 300 -1.28 -8.72 7.20
CA VAL A 300 -0.31 -9.51 7.95
C VAL A 300 1.06 -9.44 7.29
N LEU A 301 1.15 -9.69 5.98
CA LEU A 301 2.43 -9.68 5.27
C LEU A 301 3.07 -8.29 5.25
N HIS A 302 2.29 -7.25 4.96
CA HIS A 302 2.81 -5.89 4.85
C HIS A 302 3.32 -5.38 6.21
N TYR A 303 2.57 -5.62 7.29
CA TYR A 303 3.04 -5.33 8.63
C TYR A 303 4.26 -6.17 9.03
N ALA A 304 4.29 -7.47 8.70
CA ALA A 304 5.44 -8.32 9.00
C ALA A 304 6.73 -7.81 8.35
N VAL A 305 6.67 -7.41 7.06
CA VAL A 305 7.81 -6.80 6.36
C VAL A 305 8.23 -5.50 7.04
N ALA A 306 7.27 -4.62 7.36
CA ALA A 306 7.56 -3.35 7.99
C ALA A 306 8.14 -3.45 9.40
N ALA A 307 7.59 -4.33 10.25
CA ALA A 307 8.14 -4.61 11.56
C ALA A 307 9.55 -5.21 11.48
N THR A 308 9.81 -6.03 10.43
CA THR A 308 11.16 -6.54 10.15
C THR A 308 12.11 -5.41 9.74
N MET A 309 11.67 -4.45 8.95
CA MET A 309 12.48 -3.28 8.56
C MET A 309 12.91 -2.48 9.78
N ASP A 310 11.98 -2.17 10.69
CA ASP A 310 12.30 -1.48 11.94
C ASP A 310 13.24 -2.30 12.83
N GLY A 311 12.95 -3.59 13.02
CA GLY A 311 13.78 -4.47 13.85
C GLY A 311 15.21 -4.62 13.31
N LEU A 312 15.38 -4.77 11.99
CA LEU A 312 16.70 -4.83 11.36
C LEU A 312 17.40 -3.48 11.42
N ALA A 313 16.70 -2.36 11.23
CA ALA A 313 17.31 -1.04 11.39
C ALA A 313 17.82 -0.82 12.82
N MET A 314 16.99 -1.16 13.81
CA MET A 314 17.38 -1.11 15.23
C MET A 314 18.59 -2.00 15.52
N ALA A 315 18.62 -3.22 14.97
CA ALA A 315 19.74 -4.13 15.16
C ALA A 315 21.05 -3.59 14.57
N GLN A 316 21.01 -3.02 13.36
CA GLN A 316 22.17 -2.40 12.72
C GLN A 316 22.65 -1.15 13.47
N ALA A 317 21.73 -0.40 14.07
CA ALA A 317 22.03 0.77 14.87
C ALA A 317 22.33 0.46 16.36
N HIS A 318 22.42 -0.83 16.73
CA HIS A 318 22.64 -1.30 18.10
C HIS A 318 21.64 -0.70 19.13
N VAL A 319 20.39 -0.48 18.70
CA VAL A 319 19.32 0.02 19.56
C VAL A 319 18.77 -1.13 20.41
N ALA A 320 18.69 -0.90 21.73
CA ALA A 320 18.13 -1.87 22.68
C ALA A 320 16.77 -1.42 23.22
N LEU A 321 15.94 -2.39 23.63
CA LEU A 321 14.72 -2.12 24.40
C LEU A 321 15.04 -2.06 25.89
N ARG A 322 14.52 -1.03 26.57
CA ARG A 322 14.57 -0.86 28.03
C ARG A 322 13.18 -1.11 28.61
N TRP A 323 13.10 -1.95 29.63
CA TRP A 323 11.86 -2.27 30.34
C TRP A 323 11.66 -1.39 31.58
#